data_AF-A0A412YLB5-F1
#
_entry.id   AF-A0A412YLB5-F1
#
_cell.length_a   1.000
_cell.length_b   1.000
_cell.length_c   1.000
_cell.angle_alpha   90.00
_cell.angle_beta   90.00
_cell.angle_gamma   90.00
#
_symmetry.space_group_name_H-M   'P 1'
#
loop_
_entity.id
_entity.type
_entity.pdbx_description
1 polymer ?
#
loop_
_entity_poly.entity_id
_entity_poly.type
_entity_poly.pdbx_seq_one_letter_code
_entity_poly.pdbx_strand_id
1 'polypeptide(L)'
;MKILLGKDSVLKNTGDNTLVIDAVATSCGCTKVEYDKEPVRPGGSVDLHVSYKAEHPEHFNKTITVYCNAKVSPLLLKIMGNAE
;
A
#
# COMPACT_ATOMS: atom_id res chain seq x y z
N MET A 1 -4.03 5.76 -21.16
CA MET A 1 -4.27 6.56 -19.94
C MET A 1 -3.40 5.97 -18.84
N LYS A 2 -2.27 6.63 -18.53
CA LYS A 2 -1.21 6.12 -17.64
C LYS A 2 -1.20 7.02 -16.42
N ILE A 3 -1.54 6.48 -15.25
CA ILE A 3 -1.55 7.23 -14.00
C ILE A 3 -0.50 6.56 -13.09
N LEU A 4 0.54 7.32 -12.75
CA LEU A 4 1.57 6.95 -11.78
C LEU A 4 1.31 7.76 -10.52
N LEU A 5 0.84 7.11 -9.45
CA LEU A 5 0.91 7.69 -8.13
C LEU A 5 2.29 7.38 -7.56
N GLY A 6 3.25 8.24 -7.89
CA GLY A 6 4.62 8.19 -7.36
C GLY A 6 4.66 8.61 -5.90
N LYS A 7 4.09 7.79 -5.02
CA LYS A 7 4.36 7.86 -3.59
C LYS A 7 4.71 6.47 -3.11
N ASP A 8 5.98 6.11 -3.33
CA ASP A 8 6.59 4.90 -2.80
C ASP A 8 6.34 4.90 -1.29
N SER A 9 5.34 4.12 -0.89
CA SER A 9 4.89 4.09 0.50
C SER A 9 5.70 3.02 1.19
N VAL A 10 6.85 3.43 1.72
CA VAL A 10 7.80 2.55 2.39
C VAL A 10 7.21 2.09 3.71
N LEU A 11 7.02 0.78 3.87
CA LEU A 11 6.69 0.17 5.14
C LEU A 11 7.96 -0.31 5.83
N LYS A 12 8.31 0.30 6.95
CA LYS A 12 9.50 -0.05 7.74
C LYS A 12 9.16 -0.98 8.89
N ASN A 13 9.93 -2.06 9.05
CA ASN A 13 9.84 -2.91 10.23
C ASN A 13 10.65 -2.30 11.38
N THR A 14 9.96 -1.73 12.36
CA THR A 14 10.58 -1.15 13.57
C THR A 14 10.52 -2.08 14.78
N GLY A 15 10.10 -3.34 14.60
CA GLY A 15 10.06 -4.35 15.66
C GLY A 15 11.26 -5.28 15.64
N ASP A 16 11.27 -6.21 16.59
CA ASP A 16 12.39 -7.14 16.80
C ASP A 16 12.23 -8.49 16.08
N ASN A 17 11.05 -8.74 15.51
CA ASN A 17 10.73 -9.95 14.73
C ASN A 17 10.60 -9.63 13.24
N THR A 18 10.66 -10.64 12.38
CA THR A 18 10.35 -10.47 10.96
C THR A 18 8.89 -10.04 10.75
N LEU A 19 8.71 -9.03 9.90
CA LEU A 19 7.41 -8.55 9.48
C LEU A 19 6.96 -9.31 8.23
N VAL A 20 5.76 -9.87 8.27
CA VAL A 20 5.14 -10.58 7.15
C VAL A 20 3.84 -9.86 6.81
N ILE A 21 3.65 -9.52 5.53
CA ILE A 21 2.39 -8.96 5.02
C ILE A 21 1.51 -10.13 4.55
N ASP A 22 0.40 -10.35 5.25
CA ASP A 22 -0.52 -11.45 4.96
C ASP A 22 -1.42 -11.13 3.76
N ALA A 23 -1.94 -9.90 3.72
CA ALA A 23 -2.84 -9.45 2.67
C ALA A 23 -2.87 -7.93 2.55
N VAL A 24 -3.19 -7.45 1.35
CA VAL A 24 -3.50 -6.03 1.10
C VAL A 24 -4.89 -5.95 0.48
N ALA A 25 -5.79 -5.23 1.14
CA ALA A 25 -7.16 -5.01 0.68
C ALA A 25 -7.35 -3.57 0.19
N THR A 26 -8.02 -3.42 -0.94
CA THR A 26 -8.37 -2.13 -1.54
C THR A 26 -9.89 -1.96 -1.60
N SER A 27 -10.36 -0.72 -1.58
CA SER A 27 -11.80 -0.40 -1.60
C SER A 27 -12.47 -0.61 -2.97
N CYS A 28 -11.70 -0.68 -4.06
CA CYS A 28 -12.18 -0.93 -5.42
C CYS A 28 -11.12 -1.67 -6.23
N GLY A 29 -11.53 -2.37 -7.30
CA GLY A 29 -10.63 -2.92 -8.31
C GLY A 29 -9.85 -1.85 -9.11
N CYS A 30 -10.20 -0.57 -8.93
CA CYS A 30 -9.50 0.56 -9.51
C CYS A 30 -8.18 0.91 -8.81
N THR A 31 -7.87 0.30 -7.66
CA THR A 31 -6.58 0.43 -6.96
C THR A 31 -5.86 -0.91 -6.93
N LYS A 32 -4.61 -0.93 -7.40
CA LYS A 32 -3.70 -2.08 -7.34
C LYS A 32 -2.53 -1.75 -6.44
N VAL A 33 -2.09 -2.71 -5.62
CA VAL A 33 -0.91 -2.59 -4.77
C VAL A 33 0.01 -3.75 -5.08
N GLU A 34 1.27 -3.44 -5.37
CA GLU A 34 2.35 -4.40 -5.61
C GLU A 34 3.42 -4.21 -4.54
N TYR A 35 3.97 -5.31 -4.04
CA TYR A 35 4.96 -5.32 -2.97
C TYR A 35 5.73 -6.64 -2.97
N ASP A 36 6.90 -6.65 -2.34
CA ASP A 36 7.65 -7.88 -2.12
C ASP A 36 7.00 -8.70 -1.00
N LYS A 37 6.74 -9.98 -1.28
CA LYS A 37 6.12 -10.92 -0.33
C LYS A 37 7.14 -11.57 0.60
N GLU A 38 8.43 -11.29 0.41
CA GLU A 38 9.47 -11.75 1.32
C GLU A 38 9.31 -11.14 2.73
N PRO A 39 9.57 -11.94 3.79
CA PRO A 39 9.58 -11.41 5.15
C PRO A 39 10.61 -10.29 5.34
N VAL A 40 10.17 -9.17 5.90
CA VAL A 40 11.02 -8.00 6.15
C VAL A 40 11.72 -8.15 7.51
N ARG A 41 13.05 -8.24 7.51
CA ARG A 41 13.86 -8.33 8.73
C ARG A 41 13.71 -7.09 9.63
N PRO A 42 14.00 -7.20 10.94
CA PRO A 42 14.08 -6.03 11.83
C PRO A 42 14.94 -4.90 11.25
N GLY A 43 14.42 -3.68 11.28
CA GLY A 43 15.05 -2.49 10.70
C GLY A 43 14.95 -2.37 9.17
N GLY A 44 14.54 -3.44 8.48
CA GLY A 44 14.33 -3.48 7.04
C GLY A 44 13.08 -2.72 6.60
N SER A 45 12.87 -2.63 5.29
CA SER A 45 11.71 -1.95 4.71
C SER A 45 11.24 -2.69 3.45
N VAL A 46 9.96 -2.51 3.13
CA VAL A 46 9.35 -2.98 1.89
C VAL A 46 8.63 -1.82 1.21
N ASP A 47 8.81 -1.72 -0.11
CA ASP A 47 8.14 -0.72 -0.91
C ASP A 47 6.75 -1.21 -1.32
N LEU A 48 5.73 -0.38 -1.06
CA LEU A 48 4.37 -0.59 -1.56
C LEU A 48 4.18 0.29 -2.79
N HIS A 49 4.13 -0.34 -3.96
CA HIS A 49 3.86 0.33 -5.23
C HIS A 49 2.36 0.38 -5.48
N VAL A 50 1.79 1.59 -5.39
CA VAL A 50 0.34 1.80 -5.49
C VAL A 50 -0.01 2.40 -6.84
N SER A 51 -0.88 1.73 -7.59
CA SER A 51 -1.43 2.21 -8.85
C SER A 51 -2.93 2.44 -8.75
N TYR A 52 -3.40 3.58 -9.24
CA TYR A 52 -4.82 3.90 -9.38
C TYR A 52 -5.18 4.06 -10.85
N LYS A 53 -6.31 3.48 -11.26
CA LYS A 53 -6.86 3.63 -12.61
C LYS A 53 -8.22 4.29 -12.52
N ALA A 54 -8.29 5.54 -12.93
CA ALA A 54 -9.54 6.26 -13.12
C ALA A 54 -10.18 5.91 -14.47
N GLU A 55 -11.51 5.90 -14.53
CA GLU A 55 -12.27 5.76 -15.79
C GLU A 55 -12.54 7.10 -16.47
N HIS A 56 -12.54 8.18 -15.68
CA HIS A 56 -12.79 9.55 -16.09
C HIS A 56 -12.03 10.48 -15.13
N PRO A 57 -11.80 11.76 -15.50
CA PRO A 57 -11.19 12.71 -14.59
C PRO A 57 -11.99 12.82 -13.29
N GLU A 58 -11.33 12.59 -12.16
CA GLU A 58 -11.98 12.58 -10.84
C GLU A 58 -10.99 12.90 -9.72
N HIS A 59 -11.50 13.46 -8.63
CA HIS A 59 -10.77 13.45 -7.36
C HIS A 59 -11.01 12.11 -6.66
N PHE A 60 -9.93 11.40 -6.32
CA PHE A 60 -10.03 10.15 -5.58
C PHE A 60 -9.51 10.32 -4.14
N ASN A 61 -10.19 9.64 -3.21
CA ASN A 61 -9.74 9.43 -1.84
C ASN A 61 -10.02 7.98 -1.46
N LYS A 62 -8.97 7.15 -1.44
CA LYS A 62 -9.08 5.71 -1.22
C LYS A 62 -8.24 5.31 -0.01
N THR A 63 -8.70 4.28 0.69
CA THR A 63 -7.94 3.64 1.77
C THR A 63 -7.51 2.25 1.33
N ILE A 64 -6.24 1.94 1.59
CA ILE A 64 -5.61 0.64 1.44
C ILE A 64 -5.40 0.08 2.85
N THR A 65 -5.80 -1.17 3.06
CA THR A 65 -5.66 -1.86 4.34
C THR A 65 -4.61 -2.94 4.21
N VAL A 66 -3.55 -2.87 5.01
CA VAL A 66 -2.44 -3.82 5.01
C VAL A 66 -2.53 -4.68 6.26
N TYR A 67 -2.73 -5.99 6.07
CA TYR A 67 -2.74 -7.00 7.12
C TYR A 67 -1.36 -7.62 7.25
N CYS A 68 -0.90 -7.76 8.49
CA CYS A 68 0.44 -8.25 8.80
C CYS A 68 0.50 -8.81 10.22
N ASN A 69 1.57 -9.52 10.53
CA ASN A 69 1.81 -10.11 11.85
C ASN A 69 2.22 -9.10 12.96
N ALA A 70 2.08 -7.79 12.72
CA ALA A 70 2.36 -6.76 13.72
C ALA A 70 1.16 -6.53 14.64
N LYS A 71 1.40 -6.19 15.92
CA LYS A 71 0.32 -5.90 16.90
C LYS A 71 -0.61 -4.74 16.50
N VAL A 72 -0.11 -3.83 15.67
CA VAL A 72 -0.84 -2.66 15.17
C VAL A 72 -1.65 -2.96 13.91
N SER A 73 -1.65 -4.21 13.44
CA SER A 73 -2.41 -4.62 12.26
C SER A 73 -3.92 -4.54 12.51
N PRO A 74 -4.72 -4.08 11.51
CA PRO A 74 -4.29 -3.66 10.19
C PRO A 74 -3.75 -2.23 10.13
N LEU A 75 -2.78 -2.01 9.23
CA LEU A 75 -2.28 -0.68 8.89
C LEU A 75 -3.15 -0.04 7.81
N LEU A 76 -3.50 1.24 7.97
CA LEU A 76 -4.32 1.98 7.03
C LEU A 76 -3.48 3.01 6.27
N LEU A 77 -3.38 2.86 4.95
CA LEU A 77 -2.73 3.81 4.05
C LEU A 77 -3.79 4.55 3.25
N LYS A 78 -3.84 5.88 3.38
CA LYS A 78 -4.74 6.73 2.60
C LYS A 78 -4.02 7.29 1.39
N ILE A 79 -4.65 7.15 0.22
CA ILE A 79 -4.22 7.77 -1.04
C ILE A 79 -5.27 8.78 -1.48
N MET A 80 -4.82 9.96 -1.87
CA MET A 80 -5.67 11.03 -2.35
C MET A 80 -4.98 11.75 -3.51
N GLY A 81 -5.77 12.23 -4.46
CA GLY A 81 -5.26 12.98 -5.60
C GLY A 81 -6.35 13.24 -6.63
N ASN A 82 -5.95 13.84 -7.75
CA ASN A 82 -6.80 14.04 -8.91
C ASN A 82 -6.28 13.16 -10.04
N ALA A 83 -7.18 12.43 -10.69
CA ALA A 83 -6.93 11.76 -11.96
C ALA A 83 -7.43 12.67 -13.09
N GLU A 84 -6.64 12.75 -14.16
CA GLU A 84 -6.92 13.51 -15.38
C GLU A 84 -6.92 12.58 -16.60
#